data_AF-A0A934XE10-F1
#
_entry.id   AF-A0A934XE10-F1
#
_cell.length_a   1.000
_cell.length_b   1.000
_cell.length_c   1.000
_cell.angle_alpha   90.00
_cell.angle_beta   90.00
_cell.angle_gamma   90.00
#
_symmetry.space_group_name_H-M   'P 1'
#
loop_
_entity.id
_entity.type
_entity.pdbx_description
1 polymer ?
#
loop_
_entity_poly.entity_id
_entity_poly.type
_entity_poly.pdbx_seq_one_letter_code
_entity_poly.pdbx_strand_id
1 'polypeptide(L)'
;MDSMTIIAVASIVIAGLTTGFGCMGPAFAEGRAVATALTALAQQPDASATITRTLFVGLAMIESTAIYCFVVSMILIFANPFWNHAAAAVAAVAAK
;
A
#
# COMPACT_ATOMS: atom_id res chain seq x y z
N MET A 1 21.76 -20.01 7.69
CA MET A 1 21.56 -18.61 7.26
C MET A 1 21.69 -17.73 8.50
N ASP A 2 22.38 -16.60 8.38
CA ASP A 2 22.42 -15.62 9.44
C ASP A 2 21.01 -15.05 9.69
N SER A 3 20.71 -14.73 10.95
CA SER A 3 19.42 -14.16 11.38
C SER A 3 19.09 -12.89 10.59
N MET A 4 20.11 -12.06 10.33
CA MET A 4 19.97 -10.84 9.53
C MET A 4 19.55 -11.14 8.10
N THR A 5 20.11 -12.18 7.48
CA THR A 5 19.74 -12.59 6.12
C THR A 5 18.31 -13.08 6.04
N ILE A 6 17.84 -13.84 7.03
CA ILE A 6 16.46 -14.34 7.08
C ILE A 6 15.49 -13.15 7.17
N ILE A 7 15.76 -12.19 8.07
CA ILE A 7 14.94 -10.98 8.23
C ILE A 7 14.94 -10.16 6.94
N ALA A 8 16.09 -10.00 6.27
CA ALA A 8 16.19 -9.29 4.99
C ALA A 8 15.27 -9.92 3.94
N VAL A 9 15.42 -11.22 3.70
CA VAL A 9 14.69 -11.94 2.65
C VAL A 9 13.19 -11.95 2.94
N ALA A 10 12.79 -12.23 4.18
CA ALA A 10 11.38 -12.23 4.56
C ALA A 10 10.76 -10.83 4.38
N SER A 11 11.46 -9.77 4.76
CA SER A 11 10.96 -8.40 4.64
C SER A 11 10.78 -7.98 3.18
N ILE A 12 11.74 -8.32 2.30
CA ILE A 12 11.66 -8.01 0.86
C ILE A 12 10.48 -8.75 0.20
N VAL A 13 10.33 -10.05 0.48
CA VAL A 13 9.26 -10.85 -0.10
C VAL A 13 7.90 -10.34 0.37
N ILE A 14 7.72 -10.12 1.68
CA ILE A 14 6.44 -9.65 2.23
C ILE A 14 6.13 -8.22 1.77
N ALA A 15 7.12 -7.32 1.65
CA ALA A 15 6.90 -5.98 1.09
C ALA A 15 6.39 -6.05 -0.35
N GLY A 16 7.00 -6.89 -1.20
CA GLY A 16 6.55 -7.10 -2.57
C GLY A 16 5.12 -7.64 -2.65
N LEU A 17 4.79 -8.65 -1.85
CA LEU A 17 3.44 -9.22 -1.80
C LEU A 17 2.41 -8.23 -1.25
N THR A 18 2.75 -7.47 -0.20
CA THR A 18 1.86 -6.50 0.44
C THR A 18 1.47 -5.39 -0.53
N THR A 19 2.43 -4.84 -1.28
CA THR A 19 2.12 -3.82 -2.31
C THR A 19 1.38 -4.44 -3.50
N GLY A 20 1.84 -5.61 -3.99
CA GLY A 20 1.25 -6.27 -5.14
C GLY A 20 -0.24 -6.60 -4.96
N PHE A 21 -0.60 -7.25 -3.85
CA PHE A 21 -1.99 -7.55 -3.53
C PHE A 21 -2.76 -6.34 -3.01
N GLY A 22 -2.10 -5.45 -2.27
CA GLY A 22 -2.71 -4.24 -1.70
C GLY A 22 -3.27 -3.28 -2.76
N CYS A 23 -2.63 -3.19 -3.93
CA CYS A 23 -3.09 -2.33 -5.02
C CYS A 23 -4.24 -2.93 -5.85
N MET A 24 -4.52 -4.24 -5.74
CA MET A 24 -5.56 -4.88 -6.57
C MET A 24 -6.96 -4.38 -6.22
N GLY A 25 -7.29 -4.27 -4.93
CA GLY A 25 -8.59 -3.82 -4.46
C GLY A 25 -8.95 -2.41 -4.96
N PRO A 26 -8.09 -1.40 -4.71
CA PRO A 26 -8.25 -0.05 -5.25
C PRO A 26 -8.40 -0.04 -6.77
N ALA A 27 -7.52 -0.72 -7.51
CA ALA A 27 -7.59 -0.74 -8.97
C ALA A 27 -8.95 -1.20 -9.52
N PHE A 28 -9.55 -2.26 -8.93
CA PHE A 28 -10.88 -2.71 -9.33
C PHE A 28 -12.00 -1.75 -8.89
N ALA A 29 -11.92 -1.19 -7.70
CA ALA A 29 -12.92 -0.27 -7.16
C ALA A 29 -12.94 1.05 -7.94
N GLU A 30 -11.77 1.63 -8.19
CA GLU A 30 -11.60 2.87 -8.95
C GLU A 30 -12.05 2.70 -10.40
N GLY A 31 -11.67 1.61 -11.06
CA GLY A 31 -12.11 1.33 -12.44
C GLY A 31 -13.64 1.29 -12.56
N ARG A 32 -14.32 0.69 -11.58
CA ARG A 32 -15.80 0.67 -11.53
C ARG A 32 -16.39 2.04 -11.22
N ALA A 33 -15.80 2.79 -10.29
CA ALA A 33 -16.25 4.13 -9.94
C ALA A 33 -16.16 5.09 -11.14
N VAL A 34 -15.04 5.04 -11.86
CA VAL A 34 -14.82 5.85 -13.08
C VAL A 34 -15.81 5.47 -14.18
N ALA A 35 -16.01 4.18 -14.47
CA ALA A 35 -16.98 3.74 -15.48
C ALA A 35 -18.42 4.21 -15.15
N THR A 36 -18.79 4.15 -13.88
CA THR A 36 -20.10 4.61 -13.39
C THR A 36 -20.24 6.13 -13.53
N ALA A 37 -19.19 6.88 -13.17
CA ALA A 37 -19.18 8.33 -13.31
C ALA A 37 -19.25 8.78 -14.77
N LEU A 38 -18.57 8.09 -15.69
CA LEU A 38 -18.66 8.38 -17.13
C LEU A 38 -20.09 8.17 -17.66
N THR A 39 -20.77 7.12 -17.21
CA THR A 39 -22.18 6.87 -17.57
C THR A 39 -23.08 7.98 -17.03
N ALA A 40 -22.87 8.42 -15.78
CA ALA A 40 -23.62 9.53 -15.18
C ALA A 40 -23.37 10.86 -15.90
N LEU A 41 -22.12 11.13 -16.30
CA LEU A 41 -21.76 12.31 -17.09
C LEU A 41 -22.43 12.32 -18.47
N ALA A 42 -22.55 11.17 -19.12
CA ALA A 42 -23.25 11.04 -20.39
C ALA A 42 -24.77 11.30 -20.27
N GLN A 43 -25.37 10.91 -19.14
CA GLN A 43 -26.80 11.12 -18.86
C GLN A 43 -27.13 12.54 -18.39
N GLN A 44 -26.21 13.17 -17.64
CA GLN A 44 -26.40 14.50 -17.03
C GLN A 44 -25.16 15.38 -17.23
N PRO A 45 -24.93 15.92 -18.44
CA PRO A 45 -23.78 16.78 -18.72
C PRO A 45 -23.78 18.07 -17.88
N ASP A 46 -24.97 18.59 -17.54
CA ASP A 46 -25.13 19.80 -16.72
C ASP A 46 -24.61 19.62 -15.27
N ALA A 47 -24.60 18.38 -14.77
CA ALA A 47 -24.12 18.05 -13.42
C ALA A 47 -22.62 17.69 -13.38
N SER A 48 -21.89 17.87 -14.48
CA SER A 48 -20.51 17.39 -14.66
C SER A 48 -19.53 17.84 -13.58
N ALA A 49 -19.59 19.11 -13.18
CA ALA A 49 -18.72 19.65 -12.14
C ALA A 49 -18.92 18.94 -10.79
N THR A 50 -20.18 18.71 -10.41
CA THR A 50 -20.52 18.03 -9.15
C THR A 50 -20.12 16.55 -9.19
N ILE A 51 -20.43 15.84 -10.28
CA ILE A 51 -20.08 14.42 -10.45
C ILE A 51 -18.56 14.24 -10.36
N THR A 52 -17.81 15.05 -11.09
CA THR A 52 -16.34 14.96 -11.15
C THR A 52 -15.71 15.24 -9.79
N ARG A 53 -16.20 16.25 -9.06
CA ARG A 53 -15.71 16.57 -7.71
C ARG A 53 -15.95 15.41 -6.75
N THR A 54 -17.17 14.86 -6.71
CA THR A 54 -17.49 13.74 -5.83
C THR A 54 -16.71 12.48 -6.22
N LEU A 55 -16.51 12.22 -7.52
CA LEU A 55 -15.68 11.13 -8.01
C LEU A 55 -14.27 11.22 -7.45
N PHE A 56 -13.57 12.36 -7.62
CA PHE A 56 -12.19 12.48 -7.14
C PHE A 56 -12.06 12.41 -5.62
N VAL A 57 -13.03 12.94 -4.86
CA VAL A 57 -13.06 12.76 -3.41
C VAL A 57 -13.19 11.27 -3.06
N GLY A 58 -14.08 10.54 -3.74
CA GLY A 58 -14.26 9.10 -3.53
C GLY A 58 -13.02 8.28 -3.90
N LEU A 59 -12.42 8.56 -5.06
CA LEU A 59 -11.18 7.90 -5.51
C LEU A 59 -10.04 8.14 -4.52
N ALA A 60 -9.84 9.39 -4.07
CA ALA A 60 -8.81 9.69 -3.07
C ALA A 60 -8.99 8.90 -1.77
N MET A 61 -10.23 8.66 -1.33
CA MET A 61 -10.50 7.83 -0.15
C MET A 61 -10.20 6.34 -0.41
N ILE A 62 -10.52 5.83 -1.60
CA ILE A 62 -10.21 4.44 -1.98
C ILE A 62 -8.70 4.22 -2.06
N GLU A 63 -7.99 5.16 -2.69
CA GLU A 63 -6.55 5.09 -2.90
C GLU A 63 -5.74 5.07 -1.59
N SER A 64 -6.30 5.61 -0.50
CA SER A 64 -5.67 5.58 0.82
C SER A 64 -5.27 4.16 1.28
N THR A 65 -6.05 3.15 0.89
CA THR A 65 -5.76 1.76 1.22
C THR A 65 -4.52 1.23 0.49
N ALA A 66 -4.33 1.62 -0.78
CA ALA A 66 -3.13 1.30 -1.54
C ALA A 66 -1.90 2.00 -0.94
N ILE A 67 -2.06 3.28 -0.55
CA ILE A 67 -0.99 4.06 0.10
C ILE A 67 -0.57 3.41 1.42
N TYR A 68 -1.49 2.87 2.23
CA TYR A 68 -1.12 2.16 3.46
C TYR A 68 -0.26 0.93 3.18
N CYS A 69 -0.63 0.10 2.20
CA CYS A 69 0.19 -1.05 1.79
C CYS A 69 1.57 -0.64 1.26
N PHE A 70 1.62 0.45 0.49
CA PHE A 70 2.87 1.00 -0.03
C PHE A 70 3.78 1.53 1.09
N VAL A 71 3.22 2.31 2.03
CA VAL A 71 3.97 2.87 3.17
C VAL A 71 4.53 1.76 4.05
N VAL A 72 3.74 0.73 4.36
CA VAL A 72 4.22 -0.43 5.14
C VAL A 72 5.37 -1.13 4.42
N SER A 73 5.27 -1.28 3.10
CA SER A 73 6.33 -1.89 2.29
C SER A 73 7.60 -1.04 2.25
N MET A 74 7.49 0.29 2.15
CA MET A 74 8.63 1.20 2.31
C MET A 74 9.28 1.10 3.69
N ILE A 75 8.49 1.00 4.76
CA ILE A 75 9.02 0.83 6.12
C ILE A 75 9.82 -0.47 6.21
N LEU A 76 9.30 -1.59 5.68
CA LEU A 76 9.99 -2.87 5.72
C LEU A 76 11.31 -2.88 4.92
N ILE A 77 11.42 -2.09 3.85
CA ILE A 77 12.61 -2.03 3.00
C ILE A 77 13.63 -1.02 3.55
N PHE A 78 13.20 0.18 3.94
CA PHE A 78 14.10 1.29 4.26
C PHE A 78 14.23 1.61 5.74
N ALA A 79 13.24 1.26 6.56
CA ALA A 79 13.17 1.63 7.98
C ALA A 79 12.74 0.45 8.85
N ASN A 80 13.27 -0.74 8.55
CA ASN A 80 12.78 -1.97 9.13
C ASN A 80 13.04 -2.01 10.66
N PRO A 81 12.00 -2.12 11.50
CA PRO A 81 12.15 -2.08 12.95
C PRO A 81 12.86 -3.32 13.51
N PHE A 82 12.88 -4.43 12.76
CA PHE A 82 13.47 -5.69 13.22
C PHE A 82 15.00 -5.67 13.23
N TRP A 83 15.64 -4.69 12.57
CA TRP A 83 17.10 -4.55 12.61
C TRP A 83 17.62 -4.28 14.02
N ASN A 84 16.93 -3.44 14.79
CA ASN A 84 17.35 -3.11 16.16
C ASN A 84 17.20 -4.31 17.09
N HIS A 85 16.12 -5.08 16.94
CA HIS A 85 15.92 -6.32 17.70
C HIS A 85 16.96 -7.39 17.34
N ALA A 86 17.31 -7.51 16.06
CA ALA A 86 18.33 -8.45 15.61
C ALA A 86 19.73 -8.05 16.10
N ALA A 87 20.08 -6.77 16.05
CA ALA A 87 21.35 -6.26 16.57
C ALA A 87 21.49 -6.49 18.09
N ALA A 88 20.42 -6.23 18.85
CA ALA A 88 20.40 -6.50 20.30
C ALA A 88 20.53 -7.99 20.63
N ALA A 89 19.88 -8.86 19.85
CA ALA A 89 19.99 -10.31 20.01
C ALA A 89 21.41 -10.83 19.74
N VAL A 90 22.09 -10.30 18.70
CA VAL A 90 23.49 -10.64 18.39
C VAL A 90 24.43 -10.19 19.52
N ALA A 91 24.24 -8.98 20.06
CA ALA A 91 25.03 -8.47 21.17
C ALA A 91 24.89 -9.32 22.45
N ALA A 92 23.67 -9.80 22.75
CA ALA A 92 23.43 -10.65 23.91
C ALA A 92 24.09 -12.03 23.79
N VAL A 93 24.19 -12.60 22.58
CA VAL A 93 24.89 -13.86 22.33
C VAL A 93 26.40 -13.68 22.43
N ALA A 94 26.95 -12.56 21.94
CA ALA A 94 28.38 -12.27 22.02
C ALA A 94 28.88 -11.98 23.46
N ALA A 95 27.98 -11.56 24.35
CA ALA A 95 28.29 -11.30 25.76
C ALA A 95 28.30 -12.55 26.65
N LYS A 96 27.99 -13.73 26.09
CA LYS A 96 27.94 -15.02 26.79
C LYS A 96 29.07 -15.92 26.31
#